data_AF-A0A9D5MY35-F1
#
_entry.id   AF-A0A9D5MY35-F1
#
_cell.length_a   1.000
_cell.length_b   1.000
_cell.length_c   1.000
_cell.angle_alpha   90.00
_cell.angle_beta   90.00
_cell.angle_gamma   90.00
#
_symmetry.space_group_name_H-M   'P 1'
#
loop_
_entity.id
_entity.type
_entity.pdbx_description
1 polymer ?
#
loop_
_entity_poly.entity_id
_entity_poly.type
_entity_poly.pdbx_seq_one_letter_code
_entity_poly.pdbx_strand_id
1 'polypeptide(L)'
;MHTKNNCKASAASEKDFWDKLQTEIILSNQNLTQDDMRALIEQSFLFSLFFRDCSQLETFGFQSLLQIKDYGYVILLDFGSSTRVFPESLNTLTLHHHIRDILKDTNHIIGPLIEKRIGILVSYDIRNTTDKVNEEELANAFSLYEEESLSIADSLIETLHNKYHLSVSIGVGGITRFHSIHSSFIDALRTLQFCKPNHRVHVKEIDKFRSNIQFDYFETEKHMLDAIRLGKAEAYDYFGILMNWIHPMNDTAKRNHILEILVMSAHATRIDHTNDVKYFNYIGNSKELLEYTGIHLIEWAYNQFIHITGYEKPQSTIDYSNKVVQVTKEYLEAHYTEDITLEDVAAQVNVSPQYFSKLIKKNTGFNFIDWLSMMRVRKAKELLNNSSLTVKEVCYMVGYKDPNYFSRIFKKRVGITPSEYIKNSTSLKSKG
;
A
#
# COMPACT_ATOMS: atom_id res chain seq x y z
N MET A 1 -26.27 -15.32 -33.59
CA MET A 1 -26.94 -14.29 -32.76
C MET A 1 -26.25 -14.25 -31.39
N HIS A 2 -26.21 -13.07 -30.76
CA HIS A 2 -25.63 -12.75 -29.44
C HIS A 2 -24.11 -12.57 -29.32
N THR A 3 -23.60 -11.39 -29.69
CA THR A 3 -22.43 -10.72 -29.04
C THR A 3 -22.32 -9.23 -29.42
N LYS A 4 -23.43 -8.46 -29.46
CA LYS A 4 -23.39 -7.00 -29.74
C LYS A 4 -23.95 -6.08 -28.65
N ASN A 5 -24.41 -6.59 -27.51
CA ASN A 5 -25.10 -5.77 -26.50
C ASN A 5 -24.27 -5.33 -25.27
N ASN A 6 -23.05 -5.82 -25.03
CA ASN A 6 -22.30 -5.45 -23.82
C ASN A 6 -21.40 -4.21 -23.93
N CYS A 7 -21.04 -3.73 -25.14
CA CYS A 7 -20.22 -2.52 -25.28
C CYS A 7 -21.01 -1.21 -25.23
N LYS A 8 -22.33 -1.23 -25.43
CA LYS A 8 -23.16 -0.02 -25.33
C LYS A 8 -23.50 0.36 -23.89
N ALA A 9 -23.51 -0.60 -22.96
CA ALA A 9 -23.83 -0.36 -21.55
C ALA A 9 -22.70 0.35 -20.78
N SER A 10 -21.42 0.06 -21.07
CA SER A 10 -20.30 0.71 -20.36
C SER A 10 -19.96 2.10 -20.89
N ALA A 11 -20.18 2.35 -22.19
CA ALA A 11 -20.06 3.69 -22.77
C ALA A 11 -21.22 4.59 -22.33
N ALA A 12 -22.41 4.01 -22.12
CA ALA A 12 -23.55 4.70 -21.53
C ALA A 12 -23.28 5.08 -20.06
N SER A 13 -22.64 4.22 -19.25
CA SER A 13 -22.34 4.56 -17.84
C SER A 13 -21.25 5.62 -17.67
N GLU A 14 -20.26 5.67 -18.55
CA GLU A 14 -19.20 6.69 -18.51
C GLU A 14 -19.72 8.04 -19.00
N LYS A 15 -20.51 8.05 -20.08
CA LYS A 15 -21.19 9.27 -20.54
C LYS A 15 -22.20 9.77 -19.51
N ASP A 16 -22.96 8.87 -18.87
CA ASP A 16 -23.91 9.22 -17.81
C ASP A 16 -23.20 9.76 -16.55
N PHE A 17 -21.97 9.31 -16.25
CA PHE A 17 -21.12 9.87 -15.20
C PHE A 17 -20.66 11.29 -15.54
N TRP A 18 -20.14 11.52 -16.75
CA TRP A 18 -19.70 12.86 -17.16
C TRP A 18 -20.87 13.83 -17.35
N ASP A 19 -22.01 13.37 -17.87
CA ASP A 19 -23.23 14.16 -17.98
C ASP A 19 -23.80 14.48 -16.58
N LYS A 20 -23.74 13.55 -15.61
CA LYS A 20 -24.09 13.82 -14.19
C LYS A 20 -23.12 14.78 -13.53
N LEU A 21 -21.82 14.61 -13.70
CA LEU A 21 -20.79 15.50 -13.15
C LEU A 21 -20.90 16.89 -13.76
N GLN A 22 -21.12 16.99 -15.07
CA GLN A 22 -21.33 18.27 -15.75
C GLN A 22 -22.66 18.90 -15.33
N THR A 23 -23.71 18.10 -15.13
CA THR A 23 -25.00 18.59 -14.61
C THR A 23 -24.87 19.03 -13.15
N GLU A 24 -24.10 18.34 -12.31
CA GLU A 24 -23.78 18.75 -10.93
C GLU A 24 -22.91 20.01 -10.89
N ILE A 25 -21.95 20.16 -11.81
CA ILE A 25 -21.13 21.37 -11.96
C ILE A 25 -21.96 22.56 -12.48
N ILE A 26 -22.91 22.30 -13.38
CA ILE A 26 -23.81 23.34 -13.90
C ILE A 26 -24.90 23.67 -12.87
N LEU A 27 -25.38 22.72 -12.08
CA LEU A 27 -26.27 22.95 -10.94
C LEU A 27 -25.54 23.67 -9.79
N SER A 28 -24.24 23.43 -9.60
CA SER A 28 -23.40 24.11 -8.60
C SER A 28 -22.88 25.49 -9.03
N ASN A 29 -23.16 25.93 -10.27
CA ASN A 29 -23.02 27.33 -10.69
C ASN A 29 -24.07 28.26 -10.04
N GLN A 30 -24.86 27.77 -9.09
CA GLN A 30 -25.51 28.61 -8.08
C GLN A 30 -24.72 28.53 -6.75
N ASN A 31 -23.90 29.56 -6.51
CA ASN A 31 -23.30 29.94 -5.23
C ASN A 31 -22.28 28.96 -4.57
N LEU A 32 -21.23 28.53 -5.27
CA LEU A 32 -20.05 27.96 -4.60
C LEU A 32 -19.35 29.03 -3.75
N THR A 33 -19.21 28.77 -2.44
CA THR A 33 -18.48 29.64 -1.52
C THR A 33 -16.96 29.45 -1.68
N GLN A 34 -16.17 30.37 -1.11
CA GLN A 34 -14.71 30.23 -1.09
C GLN A 34 -14.26 28.94 -0.37
N ASP A 35 -15.02 28.51 0.65
CA ASP A 35 -14.76 27.28 1.39
C ASP A 35 -15.07 26.03 0.54
N ASP A 36 -16.10 26.07 -0.31
CA ASP A 36 -16.39 24.99 -1.24
C ASP A 36 -15.30 24.85 -2.31
N MET A 37 -14.79 25.97 -2.83
CA MET A 37 -13.65 25.94 -3.75
C MET A 37 -12.39 25.37 -3.08
N ARG A 38 -12.13 25.76 -1.83
CA ARG A 38 -11.01 25.20 -1.06
C ARG A 38 -11.19 23.69 -0.86
N ALA A 39 -12.38 23.23 -0.47
CA ALA A 39 -12.68 21.82 -0.31
C ALA A 39 -12.39 21.01 -1.58
N LEU A 40 -12.81 21.52 -2.74
CA LEU A 40 -12.55 20.86 -4.04
C LEU A 40 -11.05 20.81 -4.36
N ILE A 41 -10.29 21.86 -4.07
CA ILE A 41 -8.84 21.89 -4.26
C ILE A 41 -8.16 20.86 -3.36
N GLU A 42 -8.53 20.80 -2.09
CA GLU A 42 -7.97 19.86 -1.12
C GLU A 42 -8.26 18.41 -1.49
N GLN A 43 -9.51 18.11 -1.87
CA GLN A 43 -9.92 16.81 -2.35
C GLN A 43 -9.15 16.41 -3.61
N SER A 44 -9.04 17.31 -4.59
CA SER A 44 -8.26 17.07 -5.82
C SER A 44 -6.78 16.85 -5.51
N PHE A 45 -6.23 17.60 -4.55
CA PHE A 45 -4.84 17.50 -4.16
C PHE A 45 -4.55 16.17 -3.46
N LEU A 46 -5.29 15.78 -2.42
CA LEU A 46 -5.05 14.50 -1.74
C LEU A 46 -5.36 13.30 -2.64
N PHE A 47 -6.37 13.42 -3.50
CA PHE A 47 -6.61 12.40 -4.52
C PHE A 47 -5.39 12.25 -5.42
N SER A 48 -4.82 13.39 -5.86
CA SER A 48 -3.62 13.35 -6.66
C SER A 48 -2.46 12.79 -5.84
N LEU A 49 -2.15 13.33 -4.67
CA LEU A 49 -1.04 12.91 -3.82
C LEU A 49 -0.99 11.40 -3.54
N PHE A 50 -2.14 10.75 -3.33
CA PHE A 50 -2.19 9.32 -3.00
C PHE A 50 -2.49 8.40 -4.19
N PHE A 51 -3.17 8.90 -5.23
CA PHE A 51 -3.69 8.04 -6.31
C PHE A 51 -3.24 8.46 -7.72
N ARG A 52 -2.57 9.61 -7.88
CA ARG A 52 -1.95 10.04 -9.13
C ARG A 52 -0.49 10.45 -8.89
N ASP A 53 0.40 10.11 -9.81
CA ASP A 53 1.77 10.62 -9.71
C ASP A 53 1.79 12.16 -9.86
N CYS A 54 1.86 12.87 -8.72
CA CYS A 54 1.97 14.31 -8.64
C CYS A 54 3.43 14.72 -8.90
N SER A 55 3.68 15.60 -9.87
CA SER A 55 5.04 16.08 -10.12
C SER A 55 5.54 16.94 -8.95
N GLN A 56 6.86 17.01 -8.74
CA GLN A 56 7.42 17.85 -7.68
C GLN A 56 6.95 19.31 -7.78
N LEU A 57 6.81 19.84 -9.00
CA LEU A 57 6.31 21.21 -9.24
C LEU A 57 4.85 21.38 -8.82
N GLU A 58 3.98 20.41 -9.12
CA GLU A 58 2.58 20.43 -8.65
C GLU A 58 2.52 20.33 -7.14
N THR A 59 3.30 19.42 -6.54
CA THR A 59 3.41 19.27 -5.08
C THR A 59 3.88 20.56 -4.40
N PHE A 60 4.88 21.25 -4.95
CA PHE A 60 5.31 22.56 -4.44
C PHE A 60 4.23 23.64 -4.61
N GLY A 61 3.53 23.65 -5.74
CA GLY A 61 2.42 24.59 -5.98
C GLY A 61 1.28 24.41 -4.98
N PHE A 62 0.85 23.18 -4.75
CA PHE A 62 -0.19 22.86 -3.76
C PHE A 62 0.30 23.05 -2.32
N GLN A 63 1.57 22.73 -2.02
CA GLN A 63 2.18 22.98 -0.72
C GLN A 63 2.16 24.47 -0.38
N SER A 64 2.49 25.34 -1.34
CA SER A 64 2.41 26.80 -1.14
C SER A 64 0.97 27.29 -1.01
N LEU A 65 0.06 26.79 -1.87
CA LEU A 65 -1.35 27.20 -1.90
C LEU A 65 -2.12 26.79 -0.64
N LEU A 66 -1.93 25.54 -0.20
CA LEU A 66 -2.61 24.96 0.95
C LEU A 66 -1.80 25.12 2.25
N GLN A 67 -0.65 25.80 2.18
CA GLN A 67 0.25 26.06 3.30
C GLN A 67 0.67 24.77 4.04
N ILE A 68 0.99 23.72 3.30
CA ILE A 68 1.37 22.42 3.89
C ILE A 68 2.76 22.52 4.51
N LYS A 69 2.90 22.02 5.73
CA LYS A 69 4.15 22.09 6.48
C LYS A 69 5.12 20.97 6.15
N ASP A 70 6.34 21.07 6.68
CA ASP A 70 7.45 20.17 6.38
C ASP A 70 7.23 18.72 6.84
N TYR A 71 6.47 18.51 7.91
CA TYR A 71 6.15 17.19 8.46
C TYR A 71 4.65 16.99 8.53
N GLY A 72 4.23 15.73 8.56
CA GLY A 72 2.83 15.37 8.72
C GLY A 72 2.60 13.88 8.88
N TYR A 73 1.34 13.56 9.16
CA TYR A 73 0.83 12.20 9.19
C TYR A 73 -0.56 12.15 8.54
N VAL A 74 -0.99 10.94 8.21
CA VAL A 74 -2.30 10.70 7.59
C VAL A 74 -3.22 9.98 8.56
N ILE A 75 -4.43 10.49 8.69
CA ILE A 75 -5.56 9.83 9.35
C ILE A 75 -6.47 9.30 8.25
N LEU A 76 -6.88 8.04 8.35
CA LEU A 76 -7.81 7.42 7.41
C LEU A 76 -9.09 7.03 8.13
N LEU A 77 -10.20 7.68 7.78
CA LEU A 77 -11.53 7.33 8.27
C LEU A 77 -12.10 6.25 7.37
N ASP A 78 -12.60 5.16 7.95
CA ASP A 78 -13.31 4.08 7.27
C ASP A 78 -14.72 3.94 7.85
N PHE A 79 -15.73 4.20 7.03
CA PHE A 79 -17.14 4.08 7.42
C PHE A 79 -17.68 2.64 7.29
N GLY A 80 -16.88 1.68 6.82
CA GLY A 80 -17.19 0.25 6.85
C GLY A 80 -18.46 -0.21 6.12
N SER A 81 -18.84 -1.47 6.31
CA SER A 81 -20.05 -2.09 5.75
C SER A 81 -21.33 -1.83 6.55
N SER A 82 -21.21 -1.35 7.81
CA SER A 82 -22.32 -0.98 8.69
C SER A 82 -23.03 0.29 8.23
N THR A 83 -22.30 1.22 7.63
CA THR A 83 -22.87 2.46 7.06
C THR A 83 -23.37 2.16 5.65
N ARG A 84 -24.62 1.68 5.55
CA ARG A 84 -25.25 1.30 4.26
C ARG A 84 -25.71 2.52 3.46
N VAL A 85 -26.03 3.62 4.13
CA VAL A 85 -26.57 4.87 3.54
C VAL A 85 -26.04 6.03 4.37
N PHE A 86 -25.30 6.97 3.77
CA PHE A 86 -25.08 8.28 4.40
C PHE A 86 -26.45 8.97 4.51
N PRO A 87 -26.79 9.63 5.63
CA PRO A 87 -28.07 10.35 5.74
C PRO A 87 -28.28 11.24 4.51
N GLU A 88 -29.49 11.31 3.95
CA GLU A 88 -29.78 12.10 2.73
C GLU A 88 -29.37 13.59 2.87
N SER A 89 -29.22 14.08 4.10
CA SER A 89 -28.75 15.42 4.45
C SER A 89 -27.23 15.60 4.44
N LEU A 90 -26.44 14.53 4.31
CA LEU A 90 -24.98 14.53 4.44
C LEU A 90 -24.33 14.30 3.06
N ASN A 91 -24.30 15.34 2.23
CA ASN A 91 -23.53 15.30 1.00
C ASN A 91 -22.01 15.34 1.31
N THR A 92 -21.16 14.94 0.36
CA THR A 92 -19.69 14.86 0.53
C THR A 92 -19.06 16.18 0.99
N LEU A 93 -19.61 17.33 0.54
CA LEU A 93 -19.15 18.67 0.92
C LEU A 93 -19.55 19.02 2.36
N THR A 94 -20.77 18.68 2.79
CA THR A 94 -21.25 18.89 4.16
C THR A 94 -20.43 18.06 5.15
N LEU A 95 -20.14 16.79 4.82
CA LEU A 95 -19.26 15.95 5.66
C LEU A 95 -17.84 16.53 5.72
N HIS A 96 -17.31 17.03 4.59
CA HIS A 96 -16.02 17.71 4.56
C HIS A 96 -15.99 18.94 5.48
N HIS A 97 -17.00 19.83 5.41
CA HIS A 97 -17.10 21.00 6.27
C HIS A 97 -17.18 20.64 7.75
N HIS A 98 -17.92 19.59 8.10
CA HIS A 98 -17.99 19.12 9.48
C HIS A 98 -16.69 18.54 10.00
N ILE A 99 -15.96 17.77 9.18
CA ILE A 99 -14.63 17.27 9.55
C ILE A 99 -13.67 18.46 9.73
N ARG A 100 -13.76 19.47 8.86
CA ARG A 100 -12.97 20.71 8.98
C ARG A 100 -13.26 21.47 10.27
N ASP A 101 -14.52 21.60 10.67
CA ASP A 101 -14.90 22.25 11.92
C ASP A 101 -14.28 21.55 13.14
N ILE A 102 -14.20 20.22 13.12
CA ILE A 102 -13.54 19.41 14.17
C ILE A 102 -12.03 19.69 14.19
N LEU A 103 -11.42 19.89 13.03
CA LEU A 103 -9.98 20.05 12.85
C LEU A 103 -9.51 21.51 12.80
N LYS A 104 -10.36 22.48 13.15
CA LYS A 104 -10.11 23.93 12.96
C LYS A 104 -8.79 24.45 13.54
N ASP A 105 -8.27 23.81 14.59
CA ASP A 105 -7.05 24.22 15.31
C ASP A 105 -5.78 23.55 14.73
N THR A 106 -5.92 22.75 13.68
CA THR A 106 -4.84 22.00 13.04
C THR A 106 -4.63 22.46 11.60
N ASN A 107 -3.40 22.34 11.07
CA ASN A 107 -3.17 22.55 9.64
C ASN A 107 -3.41 21.24 8.88
N HIS A 108 -4.61 21.11 8.32
CA HIS A 108 -5.11 19.88 7.73
C HIS A 108 -5.59 20.07 6.30
N ILE A 109 -5.66 18.94 5.58
CA ILE A 109 -6.25 18.81 4.26
C ILE A 109 -7.15 17.59 4.29
N ILE A 110 -8.37 17.70 3.76
CA ILE A 110 -9.35 16.61 3.75
C ILE A 110 -9.54 16.11 2.32
N GLY A 111 -9.38 14.80 2.15
CA GLY A 111 -9.49 14.12 0.87
C GLY A 111 -10.94 13.83 0.49
N PRO A 112 -11.18 13.38 -0.74
CA PRO A 112 -12.52 13.00 -1.15
C PRO A 112 -12.93 11.70 -0.49
N LEU A 113 -14.24 11.47 -0.42
CA LEU A 113 -14.81 10.19 -0.03
C LEU A 113 -14.62 9.17 -1.17
N ILE A 114 -13.78 8.16 -0.97
CA ILE A 114 -13.50 7.10 -1.95
C ILE A 114 -13.81 5.74 -1.32
N GLU A 115 -14.69 4.95 -1.94
CA GLU A 115 -15.07 3.61 -1.44
C GLU A 115 -15.44 3.56 0.06
N LYS A 116 -16.01 4.65 0.59
CA LYS A 116 -16.35 4.87 2.00
C LYS A 116 -15.17 5.23 2.94
N ARG A 117 -14.10 5.77 2.39
CA ARG A 117 -12.96 6.27 3.17
C ARG A 117 -12.66 7.72 2.89
N ILE A 118 -12.21 8.43 3.91
CA ILE A 118 -11.70 9.80 3.80
C ILE A 118 -10.29 9.82 4.37
N GLY A 119 -9.32 10.21 3.55
CA GLY A 119 -7.96 10.49 4.00
C GLY A 119 -7.85 11.93 4.46
N ILE A 120 -7.20 12.16 5.59
CA ILE A 120 -6.93 13.48 6.15
C ILE A 120 -5.42 13.58 6.35
N LEU A 121 -4.81 14.59 5.76
CA LEU A 121 -3.42 14.94 6.01
C LEU A 121 -3.38 16.01 7.09
N VAL A 122 -2.65 15.78 8.17
CA VAL A 122 -2.34 16.80 9.19
C VAL A 122 -0.85 17.11 9.09
N SER A 123 -0.49 18.40 9.05
CA SER A 123 0.89 18.84 8.86
C SER A 123 1.33 19.90 9.87
N TYR A 124 2.61 19.91 10.22
CA TYR A 124 3.23 20.82 11.21
C TYR A 124 4.66 21.18 10.82
N ASP A 125 5.08 22.38 11.22
CA ASP A 125 6.47 22.82 11.07
C ASP A 125 7.24 22.41 12.32
N ILE A 126 8.24 21.55 12.14
CA ILE A 126 9.20 21.26 13.20
C ILE A 126 10.38 22.20 13.03
N ARG A 127 10.20 23.47 13.39
CA ARG A 127 11.30 24.43 13.44
C ARG A 127 11.14 25.37 14.63
N ASN A 128 12.20 25.46 15.43
CA ASN A 128 12.69 26.77 15.81
C ASN A 128 13.79 27.17 14.82
N THR A 129 13.69 28.39 14.33
CA THR A 129 14.65 29.08 13.48
C THR A 129 16.05 29.10 14.11
N THR A 130 16.92 28.13 13.80
CA THR A 130 18.38 28.20 13.60
C THR A 130 18.99 26.80 13.60
N ASP A 131 20.16 26.65 12.97
CA ASP A 131 20.86 25.41 12.65
C ASP A 131 20.89 24.31 13.73
N LYS A 132 20.64 23.07 13.26
CA LYS A 132 20.67 21.77 13.97
C LYS A 132 19.61 21.60 15.07
N VAL A 133 18.46 21.04 14.67
CA VAL A 133 17.51 20.44 15.62
C VAL A 133 18.23 19.26 16.31
N ASN A 134 18.27 19.27 17.64
CA ASN A 134 18.82 18.15 18.40
C ASN A 134 17.89 16.94 18.28
N GLU A 135 18.44 15.72 18.20
CA GLU A 135 17.64 14.48 18.05
C GLU A 135 16.57 14.33 19.15
N GLU A 136 16.87 14.80 20.35
CA GLU A 136 15.96 14.80 21.50
C GLU A 136 14.76 15.75 21.33
N GLU A 137 14.98 16.95 20.77
CA GLU A 137 13.91 17.92 20.48
C GLU A 137 12.97 17.38 19.40
N LEU A 138 13.52 16.72 18.38
CA LEU A 138 12.74 16.07 17.33
C LEU A 138 11.90 14.91 17.87
N ALA A 139 12.48 14.09 18.75
CA ALA A 139 11.77 12.98 19.39
C ALA A 139 10.63 13.47 20.30
N ASN A 140 10.85 14.55 21.05
CA ASN A 140 9.83 15.18 21.89
C ASN A 140 8.69 15.77 21.03
N ALA A 141 9.02 16.47 19.95
CA ALA A 141 8.03 17.00 19.01
C ALA A 141 7.19 15.87 18.39
N PHE A 142 7.82 14.78 17.94
CA PHE A 142 7.09 13.63 17.41
C PHE A 142 6.17 12.99 18.44
N SER A 143 6.62 12.83 19.69
CA SER A 143 5.78 12.27 20.76
C SER A 143 4.56 13.14 21.05
N LEU A 144 4.72 14.47 21.05
CA LEU A 144 3.60 15.41 21.21
C LEU A 144 2.57 15.29 20.08
N TYR A 145 3.03 15.32 18.83
CA TYR A 145 2.13 15.23 17.66
C TYR A 145 1.48 13.84 17.53
N GLU A 146 2.10 12.79 18.06
CA GLU A 146 1.48 11.47 18.16
C GLU A 146 0.32 11.45 19.15
N GLU A 147 0.49 12.03 20.35
CA GLU A 147 -0.61 12.17 21.30
C GLU A 147 -1.75 13.04 20.74
N GLU A 148 -1.40 14.11 20.03
CA GLU A 148 -2.36 14.96 19.34
C GLU A 148 -3.13 14.18 18.26
N SER A 149 -2.44 13.33 17.48
CA SER A 149 -3.08 12.51 16.44
C SER A 149 -4.13 11.54 16.99
N LEU A 150 -3.87 10.98 18.18
CA LEU A 150 -4.80 10.11 18.88
C LEU A 150 -6.01 10.89 19.40
N SER A 151 -5.77 12.06 20.00
CA SER A 151 -6.82 12.96 20.48
C SER A 151 -7.75 13.41 19.34
N ILE A 152 -7.18 13.77 18.18
CA ILE A 152 -7.94 14.12 16.97
C ILE A 152 -8.79 12.94 16.51
N ALA A 153 -8.22 11.73 16.43
CA ALA A 153 -8.95 10.54 16.03
C ALA A 153 -10.12 10.23 16.98
N ASP A 154 -9.91 10.36 18.30
CA ASP A 154 -10.96 10.19 19.30
C ASP A 154 -12.08 11.23 19.15
N SER A 155 -11.72 12.51 18.96
CA SER A 155 -12.69 13.58 18.73
C SER A 155 -13.52 13.37 17.46
N LEU A 156 -12.89 12.88 16.38
CA LEU A 156 -13.58 12.53 15.14
C LEU A 156 -14.57 11.38 15.35
N ILE A 157 -14.16 10.29 16.03
CA ILE A 157 -15.05 9.17 16.34
C ILE A 157 -16.24 9.65 17.16
N GLU A 158 -15.99 10.36 18.26
CA GLU A 158 -17.03 10.81 19.18
C GLU A 158 -18.02 11.75 18.50
N THR A 159 -17.52 12.76 17.77
CA THR A 159 -18.37 13.75 17.11
C THR A 159 -19.19 13.11 15.98
N LEU A 160 -18.58 12.25 15.15
CA LEU A 160 -19.28 11.59 14.05
C LEU A 160 -20.34 10.60 14.56
N HIS A 161 -20.06 9.91 15.66
CA HIS A 161 -21.00 9.00 16.30
C HIS A 161 -22.16 9.73 16.99
N ASN A 162 -21.86 10.75 17.80
CA ASN A 162 -22.88 11.43 18.61
C ASN A 162 -23.78 12.34 17.79
N LYS A 163 -23.23 13.04 16.79
CA LYS A 163 -23.97 14.02 16.00
C LYS A 163 -24.67 13.40 14.78
N TYR A 164 -24.05 12.40 14.16
CA TYR A 164 -24.53 11.84 12.88
C TYR A 164 -24.86 10.35 12.95
N HIS A 165 -24.68 9.70 14.11
CA HIS A 165 -24.87 8.25 14.27
C HIS A 165 -24.07 7.42 13.26
N LEU A 166 -22.92 7.94 12.81
CA LEU A 166 -22.03 7.27 11.88
C LEU A 166 -21.05 6.41 12.66
N SER A 167 -20.94 5.14 12.27
CA SER A 167 -19.87 4.29 12.76
C SER A 167 -18.63 4.48 11.90
N VAL A 168 -17.51 4.80 12.55
CA VAL A 168 -16.24 5.06 11.86
C VAL A 168 -15.09 4.36 12.57
N SER A 169 -14.26 3.68 11.79
CA SER A 169 -12.98 3.13 12.24
C SER A 169 -11.86 4.03 11.72
N ILE A 170 -10.89 4.35 12.56
CA ILE A 170 -9.83 5.31 12.18
C ILE A 170 -8.45 4.65 12.23
N GLY A 171 -7.72 4.73 11.12
CA GLY A 171 -6.33 4.34 11.06
C GLY A 171 -5.43 5.56 11.11
N VAL A 172 -4.40 5.56 11.95
CA VAL A 172 -3.46 6.69 12.08
C VAL A 172 -2.05 6.25 11.69
N GLY A 173 -1.49 6.92 10.68
CA GLY A 173 -0.16 6.66 10.16
C GLY A 173 0.96 7.33 10.96
N GLY A 174 2.21 6.97 10.65
CA GLY A 174 3.37 7.53 11.33
C GLY A 174 3.69 8.96 10.88
N ILE A 175 4.38 9.71 11.73
CA ILE A 175 4.91 11.03 11.43
C ILE A 175 6.06 10.91 10.44
N THR A 176 5.98 11.66 9.34
CA THR A 176 7.00 11.65 8.29
C THR A 176 7.23 13.06 7.75
N ARG A 177 8.33 13.24 7.00
CA ARG A 177 8.47 14.43 6.15
C ARG A 177 7.44 14.39 5.04
N PHE A 178 6.96 15.55 4.62
CA PHE A 178 5.93 15.67 3.60
C PHE A 178 6.28 14.94 2.29
N HIS A 179 7.55 14.96 1.86
CA HIS A 179 8.00 14.22 0.68
C HIS A 179 7.84 12.69 0.80
N SER A 180 7.73 12.16 2.02
CA SER A 180 7.51 10.75 2.33
C SER A 180 6.11 10.48 2.88
N ILE A 181 5.18 11.44 2.80
CA ILE A 181 3.85 11.33 3.42
C ILE A 181 3.04 10.12 2.95
N HIS A 182 3.36 9.60 1.75
CA HIS A 182 2.78 8.37 1.24
C HIS A 182 3.04 7.17 2.18
N SER A 183 4.19 7.08 2.87
CA SER A 183 4.40 5.99 3.84
C SER A 183 3.45 6.11 5.02
N SER A 184 3.14 7.32 5.49
CA SER A 184 2.12 7.55 6.52
C SER A 184 0.72 7.12 6.06
N PHE A 185 0.37 7.38 4.80
CA PHE A 185 -0.90 6.88 4.22
C PHE A 185 -0.95 5.34 4.21
N ILE A 186 0.13 4.68 3.81
CA ILE A 186 0.23 3.21 3.86
C ILE A 186 0.15 2.69 5.31
N ASP A 187 0.77 3.38 6.26
CA ASP A 187 0.66 3.06 7.69
C ASP A 187 -0.78 3.15 8.18
N ALA A 188 -1.49 4.24 7.84
CA ALA A 188 -2.90 4.42 8.17
C ALA A 188 -3.78 3.35 7.52
N LEU A 189 -3.50 2.93 6.29
CA LEU A 189 -4.20 1.80 5.67
C LEU A 189 -3.94 0.48 6.39
N ARG A 190 -2.70 0.23 6.83
CA ARG A 190 -2.32 -0.99 7.57
C ARG A 190 -2.96 -1.06 8.96
N THR A 191 -3.18 0.08 9.62
CA THR A 191 -3.81 0.09 10.95
C THR A 191 -5.30 -0.27 10.90
N LEU A 192 -6.00 0.07 9.81
CA LEU A 192 -7.43 -0.22 9.65
C LEU A 192 -7.79 -1.70 9.81
N GLN A 193 -6.91 -2.63 9.45
CA GLN A 193 -7.17 -4.08 9.60
C GLN A 193 -7.28 -4.51 11.07
N PHE A 194 -6.77 -3.70 12.00
CA PHE A 194 -6.82 -3.94 13.45
C PHE A 194 -7.92 -3.11 14.12
N CYS A 195 -8.58 -2.22 13.38
CA CYS A 195 -9.62 -1.36 13.93
C CYS A 195 -10.92 -2.15 14.13
N LYS A 196 -11.50 -2.01 15.31
CA LYS A 196 -12.91 -2.35 15.57
C LYS A 196 -13.80 -1.15 15.16
N PRO A 197 -15.12 -1.35 14.99
CA PRO A 197 -16.05 -0.23 14.80
C PRO A 197 -15.91 0.80 15.92
N ASN A 198 -15.89 2.09 15.57
CA ASN A 198 -15.75 3.21 16.53
C ASN A 198 -14.46 3.17 17.35
N HIS A 199 -13.39 2.62 16.78
CA HIS A 199 -12.07 2.59 17.39
C HIS A 199 -11.03 3.13 16.41
N ARG A 200 -9.99 3.74 16.99
CA ARG A 200 -8.77 4.13 16.30
C ARG A 200 -7.60 3.21 16.64
N VAL A 201 -6.70 3.04 15.68
CA VAL A 201 -5.41 2.36 15.87
C VAL A 201 -4.31 3.22 15.26
N HIS A 202 -3.28 3.50 16.05
CA HIS A 202 -2.07 4.17 15.55
C HIS A 202 -1.00 3.16 15.12
N VAL A 203 -0.17 3.52 14.14
CA VAL A 203 0.86 2.61 13.58
C VAL A 203 1.81 2.04 14.63
N LYS A 204 2.18 2.84 15.65
CA LYS A 204 3.02 2.38 16.77
C LYS A 204 2.34 1.35 17.66
N GLU A 205 1.00 1.33 17.68
CA GLU A 205 0.24 0.34 18.42
C GLU A 205 0.13 -0.98 17.68
N ILE A 206 0.46 -1.02 16.38
CA ILE A 206 0.50 -2.28 15.61
C ILE A 206 1.39 -3.30 16.32
N ASP A 207 2.49 -2.89 16.94
CA ASP A 207 3.34 -3.81 17.70
C ASP A 207 2.67 -4.33 18.98
N LYS A 208 1.75 -3.56 19.58
CA LYS A 208 0.86 -4.03 20.67
C LYS A 208 -0.23 -4.98 20.14
N PHE A 209 -0.71 -4.77 18.92
CA PHE A 209 -1.59 -5.72 18.22
C PHE A 209 -0.81 -6.97 17.78
N ARG A 210 0.49 -6.87 17.49
CA ARG A 210 1.36 -8.03 17.29
C ARG A 210 1.59 -8.80 18.60
N SER A 211 1.66 -8.12 19.74
CA SER A 211 1.69 -8.78 21.04
C SER A 211 0.33 -9.34 21.50
N ASN A 212 -0.79 -8.80 21.00
CA ASN A 212 -2.16 -9.28 21.25
C ASN A 212 -2.72 -10.20 20.17
N ILE A 213 -2.03 -10.39 19.04
CA ILE A 213 -2.19 -11.55 18.17
C ILE A 213 -1.31 -12.64 18.79
N GLN A 214 -1.75 -13.12 19.95
CA GLN A 214 -1.19 -14.30 20.56
C GLN A 214 -1.70 -15.52 19.76
N PHE A 215 -1.08 -15.78 18.63
CA PHE A 215 -0.76 -17.17 18.33
C PHE A 215 0.40 -17.49 19.26
N ASP A 216 0.09 -18.05 20.43
CA ASP A 216 1.09 -18.50 21.40
C ASP A 216 2.08 -19.40 20.66
N TYR A 217 3.39 -19.10 20.76
CA TYR A 217 4.43 -19.90 20.10
C TYR A 217 4.28 -21.36 20.50
N PHE A 218 3.95 -21.61 21.77
CA PHE A 218 3.74 -22.96 22.30
C PHE A 218 2.48 -23.63 21.72
N GLU A 219 1.35 -22.92 21.61
CA GLU A 219 0.15 -23.48 20.96
C GLU A 219 0.32 -23.62 19.44
N THR A 220 1.04 -22.73 18.79
CA THR A 220 1.33 -22.78 17.34
C THR A 220 2.25 -23.96 17.04
N GLU A 221 3.27 -24.18 17.87
CA GLU A 221 4.14 -25.34 17.83
C GLU A 221 3.33 -26.63 18.04
N LYS A 222 2.50 -26.69 19.08
CA LYS A 222 1.62 -27.83 19.35
C LYS A 222 0.67 -28.13 18.19
N HIS A 223 0.01 -27.11 17.64
CA HIS A 223 -0.88 -27.25 16.48
C HIS A 223 -0.14 -27.68 15.22
N MET A 224 1.09 -27.19 15.00
CA MET A 224 1.96 -27.66 13.93
C MET A 224 2.25 -29.15 14.10
N LEU A 225 2.66 -29.60 15.28
CA LEU A 225 2.99 -31.01 15.54
C LEU A 225 1.77 -31.93 15.42
N ASP A 226 0.62 -31.51 15.92
CA ASP A 226 -0.63 -32.27 15.79
C ASP A 226 -1.08 -32.34 14.33
N ALA A 227 -0.94 -31.26 13.55
CA ALA A 227 -1.21 -31.26 12.13
C ALA A 227 -0.25 -32.21 11.37
N ILE A 228 1.04 -32.23 11.74
CA ILE A 228 2.03 -33.15 11.15
C ILE A 228 1.65 -34.61 11.43
N ARG A 229 1.28 -34.95 12.66
CA ARG A 229 0.86 -36.31 13.04
C ARG A 229 -0.40 -36.76 12.29
N LEU A 230 -1.32 -35.82 12.07
CA LEU A 230 -2.62 -36.09 11.45
C LEU A 230 -2.63 -36.02 9.92
N GLY A 231 -1.49 -35.84 9.24
CA GLY A 231 -1.49 -35.80 7.77
C GLY A 231 -1.98 -34.47 7.17
N LYS A 232 -2.02 -33.38 7.94
CA LYS A 232 -2.74 -32.14 7.59
C LYS A 232 -1.84 -31.07 6.96
N ALA A 233 -2.28 -30.50 5.83
CA ALA A 233 -1.54 -29.47 5.09
C ALA A 233 -1.36 -28.16 5.87
N GLU A 234 -2.23 -27.89 6.83
CA GLU A 234 -2.19 -26.76 7.75
C GLU A 234 -0.89 -26.74 8.59
N ALA A 235 -0.18 -27.86 8.71
CA ALA A 235 1.15 -27.92 9.32
C ALA A 235 2.11 -26.87 8.73
N TYR A 236 2.02 -26.62 7.41
CA TYR A 236 2.84 -25.61 6.74
C TYR A 236 2.44 -24.18 7.13
N ASP A 237 1.15 -23.90 7.31
CA ASP A 237 0.67 -22.59 7.77
C ASP A 237 1.24 -22.27 9.17
N TYR A 238 1.17 -23.22 10.10
CA TYR A 238 1.73 -23.06 11.44
C TYR A 238 3.25 -22.92 11.42
N PHE A 239 3.95 -23.70 10.59
CA PHE A 239 5.39 -23.53 10.39
C PHE A 239 5.74 -22.12 9.89
N GLY A 240 4.95 -21.58 8.94
CA GLY A 240 5.16 -20.23 8.43
C GLY A 240 4.95 -19.13 9.48
N ILE A 241 4.01 -19.33 10.40
CA ILE A 241 3.81 -18.44 11.55
C ILE A 241 5.06 -18.49 12.44
N LEU A 242 5.57 -19.67 12.80
CA LEU A 242 6.79 -19.82 13.62
C LEU A 242 8.03 -19.18 12.96
N MET A 243 8.18 -19.29 11.64
CA MET A 243 9.29 -18.65 10.91
C MET A 243 9.24 -17.13 10.96
N ASN A 244 8.05 -16.52 10.95
CA ASN A 244 7.90 -15.08 11.10
C ASN A 244 8.29 -14.59 12.50
N TRP A 245 8.05 -15.40 13.54
CA TRP A 245 8.44 -15.09 14.92
C TRP A 245 9.95 -15.00 15.11
N ILE A 246 10.71 -15.87 14.44
CA ILE A 246 12.17 -15.91 14.56
C ILE A 246 12.87 -15.01 13.53
N HIS A 247 12.17 -14.55 12.49
CA HIS A 247 12.70 -13.67 11.45
C HIS A 247 13.45 -12.41 11.95
N PRO A 248 13.01 -11.69 13.00
CA PRO A 248 13.73 -10.52 13.51
C PRO A 248 14.94 -10.86 14.39
N MET A 249 15.16 -12.12 14.77
CA MET A 249 16.25 -12.51 15.66
C MET A 249 17.62 -12.47 14.97
N ASN A 250 18.70 -12.48 15.77
CA ASN A 250 20.04 -12.68 15.22
C ASN A 250 20.20 -14.11 14.64
N ASP A 251 21.17 -14.30 13.74
CA ASP A 251 21.35 -15.56 13.02
C ASP A 251 21.63 -16.75 13.93
N THR A 252 22.32 -16.55 15.06
CA THR A 252 22.57 -17.61 16.04
C THR A 252 21.28 -18.09 16.69
N ALA A 253 20.42 -17.17 17.13
CA ALA A 253 19.12 -17.49 17.71
C ALA A 253 18.17 -18.14 16.68
N LYS A 254 18.16 -17.64 15.43
CA LYS A 254 17.40 -18.25 14.33
C LYS A 254 17.81 -19.70 14.09
N ARG A 255 19.12 -19.97 14.01
CA ARG A 255 19.64 -21.34 13.79
C ARG A 255 19.17 -22.30 14.87
N ASN A 256 19.23 -21.88 16.12
CA ASN A 256 18.82 -22.71 17.25
C ASN A 256 17.32 -23.07 17.18
N HIS A 257 16.45 -22.09 16.91
CA HIS A 257 15.01 -22.36 16.80
C HIS A 257 14.63 -23.14 15.54
N ILE A 258 15.29 -22.89 14.40
CA ILE A 258 15.06 -23.68 13.19
C ILE A 258 15.40 -25.14 13.44
N LEU A 259 16.54 -25.42 14.09
CA LEU A 259 16.94 -26.78 14.44
C LEU A 259 15.89 -27.45 15.34
N GLU A 260 15.48 -26.77 16.41
CA GLU A 260 14.45 -27.24 17.34
C GLU A 260 13.16 -27.64 16.61
N ILE A 261 12.61 -26.72 15.80
CA ILE A 261 11.36 -26.94 15.05
C ILE A 261 11.49 -28.11 14.07
N LEU A 262 12.61 -28.22 13.34
CA LEU A 262 12.84 -29.32 12.39
C LEU A 262 13.07 -30.67 13.08
N VAL A 263 13.69 -30.69 14.27
CA VAL A 263 13.79 -31.89 15.12
C VAL A 263 12.40 -32.39 15.48
N MET A 264 11.58 -31.50 16.01
CA MET A 264 10.24 -31.84 16.47
C MET A 264 9.34 -32.28 15.32
N SER A 265 9.44 -31.63 14.15
CA SER A 265 8.71 -31.99 12.94
C SER A 265 9.06 -33.39 12.44
N ALA A 266 10.36 -33.73 12.42
CA ALA A 266 10.79 -35.06 12.01
C ALA A 266 10.36 -36.14 13.01
N HIS A 267 10.39 -35.84 14.31
CA HIS A 267 9.90 -36.75 15.34
C HIS A 267 8.40 -36.98 15.22
N ALA A 268 7.61 -35.92 15.07
CA ALA A 268 6.16 -35.99 14.89
C ALA A 268 5.76 -36.84 13.67
N THR A 269 6.51 -36.72 12.57
CA THR A 269 6.27 -37.50 11.35
C THR A 269 6.49 -39.01 11.56
N ARG A 270 7.37 -39.42 12.48
CA ARG A 270 7.73 -40.84 12.72
C ARG A 270 6.81 -41.58 13.68
N ILE A 271 6.08 -40.87 14.53
CA ILE A 271 5.29 -41.52 15.60
C ILE A 271 4.08 -42.27 15.02
N ASP A 272 3.51 -41.82 13.90
CA ASP A 272 2.25 -42.36 13.35
C ASP A 272 2.33 -42.86 11.87
N HIS A 273 3.43 -42.61 11.14
CA HIS A 273 3.61 -43.09 9.77
C HIS A 273 4.57 -44.29 9.70
N THR A 274 4.07 -45.43 9.23
CA THR A 274 4.78 -46.71 9.10
C THR A 274 5.67 -46.85 7.85
N ASN A 275 5.83 -45.80 7.05
CA ASN A 275 6.65 -45.82 5.84
C ASN A 275 7.99 -45.12 6.04
N ASP A 276 9.01 -45.58 5.31
CA ASP A 276 10.41 -45.11 5.28
C ASP A 276 10.57 -43.59 5.10
N VAL A 277 10.32 -42.79 6.15
CA VAL A 277 10.66 -41.37 6.17
C VAL A 277 12.14 -41.25 6.47
N LYS A 278 12.90 -40.68 5.52
CA LYS A 278 14.36 -40.50 5.61
C LYS A 278 14.74 -39.79 6.91
N TYR A 279 15.71 -40.35 7.62
CA TYR A 279 16.25 -39.75 8.84
C TYR A 279 16.81 -38.35 8.54
N PHE A 280 16.27 -37.30 9.16
CA PHE A 280 16.89 -35.97 9.09
C PHE A 280 18.24 -36.02 9.82
N ASN A 281 19.33 -35.87 9.07
CA ASN A 281 20.67 -35.95 9.61
C ASN A 281 21.13 -34.58 10.13
N TYR A 282 20.75 -34.25 11.37
CA TYR A 282 21.12 -33.00 12.05
C TYR A 282 22.64 -32.76 12.11
N ILE A 283 23.44 -33.85 12.09
CA ILE A 283 24.91 -33.78 12.14
C ILE A 283 25.49 -33.47 10.74
N GLY A 284 24.92 -34.05 9.69
CA GLY A 284 25.33 -33.79 8.30
C GLY A 284 25.04 -32.37 7.81
N ASN A 285 23.92 -31.80 8.27
CA ASN A 285 23.46 -30.46 7.87
C ASN A 285 24.11 -29.32 8.71
N SER A 286 24.96 -29.64 9.67
CA SER A 286 25.58 -28.66 10.57
C SER A 286 26.51 -27.68 9.84
N LYS A 287 27.19 -28.12 8.77
CA LYS A 287 28.01 -27.24 7.92
C LYS A 287 27.16 -26.29 7.07
N GLU A 288 26.15 -26.81 6.38
CA GLU A 288 25.24 -26.00 5.55
C GLU A 288 24.51 -24.94 6.39
N LEU A 289 24.01 -25.29 7.58
CA LEU A 289 23.31 -24.36 8.45
C LEU A 289 24.18 -23.18 8.91
N LEU A 290 25.50 -23.41 9.08
CA LEU A 290 26.44 -22.36 9.46
C LEU A 290 26.78 -21.41 8.29
N GLU A 291 26.59 -21.85 7.05
CA GLU A 291 26.85 -21.06 5.84
C GLU A 291 25.73 -20.06 5.51
N TYR A 292 24.48 -20.38 5.85
CA TYR A 292 23.34 -19.49 5.60
C TYR A 292 23.17 -18.40 6.66
N THR A 293 22.81 -17.18 6.23
CA THR A 293 22.57 -16.00 7.08
C THR A 293 21.29 -15.28 6.70
N GLY A 294 20.69 -14.54 7.64
CA GLY A 294 19.53 -13.69 7.39
C GLY A 294 18.35 -14.43 6.76
N ILE A 295 17.89 -13.97 5.58
CA ILE A 295 16.73 -14.53 4.87
C ILE A 295 16.98 -15.93 4.29
N HIS A 296 18.21 -16.22 3.86
CA HIS A 296 18.54 -17.51 3.25
C HIS A 296 18.43 -18.66 4.27
N LEU A 297 18.61 -18.35 5.55
CA LEU A 297 18.43 -19.31 6.64
C LEU A 297 16.95 -19.73 6.79
N ILE A 298 16.03 -18.78 6.59
CA ILE A 298 14.58 -19.03 6.62
C ILE A 298 14.16 -19.85 5.38
N GLU A 299 14.67 -19.50 4.20
CA GLU A 299 14.39 -20.24 2.96
C GLU A 299 14.90 -21.68 3.04
N TRP A 300 16.10 -21.88 3.60
CA TRP A 300 16.62 -23.22 3.90
C TRP A 300 15.70 -23.99 4.85
N ALA A 301 15.17 -23.34 5.90
CA ALA A 301 14.26 -23.99 6.85
C ALA A 301 12.98 -24.50 6.19
N TYR A 302 12.38 -23.74 5.26
CA TYR A 302 11.21 -24.19 4.49
C TYR A 302 11.51 -25.42 3.64
N ASN A 303 12.65 -25.42 2.93
CA ASN A 303 13.03 -26.56 2.10
C ASN A 303 13.22 -27.84 2.93
N GLN A 304 13.84 -27.71 4.11
CA GLN A 304 13.99 -28.82 5.02
C GLN A 304 12.66 -29.29 5.61
N PHE A 305 11.77 -28.37 5.98
CA PHE A 305 10.45 -28.73 6.51
C PHE A 305 9.63 -29.54 5.50
N ILE A 306 9.62 -29.12 4.22
CA ILE A 306 8.96 -29.85 3.13
C ILE A 306 9.60 -31.23 2.95
N HIS A 307 10.93 -31.31 2.94
CA HIS A 307 11.65 -32.57 2.79
C HIS A 307 11.38 -33.56 3.94
N ILE A 308 11.25 -33.06 5.17
CA ILE A 308 10.97 -33.88 6.36
C ILE A 308 9.53 -34.40 6.36
N THR A 309 8.57 -33.52 6.08
CA THR A 309 7.16 -33.78 6.35
C THR A 309 6.38 -34.24 5.12
N GLY A 310 6.91 -34.00 3.91
CA GLY A 310 6.20 -34.27 2.66
C GLY A 310 5.02 -33.32 2.39
N TYR A 311 4.77 -32.34 3.26
CA TYR A 311 3.74 -31.34 3.05
C TYR A 311 4.23 -30.28 2.06
N GLU A 312 3.79 -30.41 0.82
CA GLU A 312 3.82 -29.32 -0.15
C GLU A 312 2.58 -28.45 0.04
N LYS A 313 2.77 -27.15 0.30
CA LYS A 313 1.63 -26.25 0.47
C LYS A 313 1.00 -25.90 -0.88
N PRO A 314 -0.33 -25.99 -1.04
CA PRO A 314 -1.03 -25.23 -2.05
C PRO A 314 -0.81 -23.73 -1.81
N GLN A 315 -0.58 -23.02 -2.91
CA GLN A 315 -0.09 -21.65 -2.98
C GLN A 315 -1.03 -20.62 -2.30
N SER A 316 -0.89 -20.40 -0.99
CA SER A 316 -1.29 -19.15 -0.31
C SER A 316 -0.78 -19.08 1.14
N THR A 317 -0.43 -17.87 1.57
CA THR A 317 -0.25 -17.39 2.97
C THR A 317 0.99 -17.82 3.75
N ILE A 318 2.15 -17.42 3.23
CA ILE A 318 3.08 -16.55 3.97
C ILE A 318 2.89 -15.16 3.32
N ASP A 319 3.20 -14.04 3.97
CA ASP A 319 3.06 -12.69 3.39
C ASP A 319 4.07 -12.37 2.26
N TYR A 320 4.36 -13.41 1.48
CA TYR A 320 4.99 -13.44 0.17
C TYR A 320 4.32 -12.47 -0.82
N SER A 321 3.04 -12.14 -0.60
CA SER A 321 2.30 -11.07 -1.28
C SER A 321 3.06 -9.74 -1.30
N ASN A 322 3.51 -9.28 -0.14
CA ASN A 322 4.17 -7.99 -0.01
C ASN A 322 5.62 -8.05 -0.51
N LYS A 323 6.34 -9.16 -0.25
CA LYS A 323 7.70 -9.35 -0.75
C LYS A 323 7.75 -9.49 -2.28
N VAL A 324 6.83 -10.24 -2.90
CA VAL A 324 6.74 -10.35 -4.36
C VAL A 324 6.41 -9.01 -4.98
N VAL A 325 5.46 -8.26 -4.43
CA VAL A 325 5.16 -6.91 -4.94
C VAL A 325 6.38 -6.00 -4.83
N GLN A 326 7.09 -6.04 -3.71
CA GLN A 326 8.29 -5.22 -3.53
C GLN A 326 9.42 -5.59 -4.50
N VAL A 327 9.76 -6.88 -4.62
CA VAL A 327 10.81 -7.35 -5.55
C VAL A 327 10.40 -7.14 -7.01
N THR A 328 9.10 -7.28 -7.33
CA THR A 328 8.57 -6.96 -8.66
C THR A 328 8.78 -5.48 -8.97
N LYS A 329 8.51 -4.59 -8.01
CA LYS A 329 8.72 -3.16 -8.17
C LYS A 329 10.19 -2.83 -8.45
N GLU A 330 11.10 -3.40 -7.66
CA GLU A 330 12.55 -3.20 -7.80
C GLU A 330 13.05 -3.71 -9.16
N TYR A 331 12.62 -4.90 -9.57
CA TYR A 331 12.97 -5.46 -10.87
C TYR A 331 12.45 -4.60 -12.02
N LEU A 332 11.19 -4.17 -11.93
CA LEU A 332 10.59 -3.28 -12.89
C LEU A 332 11.35 -1.95 -12.99
N GLU A 333 11.72 -1.33 -11.86
CA GLU A 333 12.49 -0.08 -11.85
C GLU A 333 13.87 -0.20 -12.50
N ALA A 334 14.52 -1.36 -12.37
CA ALA A 334 15.82 -1.63 -12.98
C ALA A 334 15.73 -1.94 -14.49
N HIS A 335 14.67 -2.63 -14.92
CA HIS A 335 14.60 -3.25 -16.25
C HIS A 335 13.49 -2.70 -17.17
N TYR A 336 12.75 -1.66 -16.77
CA TYR A 336 11.54 -1.19 -17.48
C TYR A 336 11.71 -0.90 -18.98
N THR A 337 12.92 -0.64 -19.45
CA THR A 337 13.23 -0.35 -20.86
C THR A 337 13.33 -1.61 -21.73
N GLU A 338 13.45 -2.79 -21.12
CA GLU A 338 13.62 -4.08 -21.78
C GLU A 338 12.27 -4.71 -22.16
N ASP A 339 12.27 -5.69 -23.07
CA ASP A 339 11.06 -6.49 -23.36
C ASP A 339 10.80 -7.51 -22.25
N ILE A 340 10.26 -7.03 -21.14
CA ILE A 340 9.93 -7.88 -19.99
C ILE A 340 8.55 -8.50 -20.18
N THR A 341 8.47 -9.82 -20.06
CA THR A 341 7.21 -10.56 -19.99
C THR A 341 6.79 -10.85 -18.55
N LEU A 342 5.54 -11.24 -18.38
CA LEU A 342 5.04 -11.63 -17.06
C LEU A 342 5.79 -12.87 -16.55
N GLU A 343 6.11 -13.79 -17.46
CA GLU A 343 6.83 -15.03 -17.22
C GLU A 343 8.24 -14.76 -16.70
N ASP A 344 8.94 -13.77 -17.25
CA ASP A 344 10.30 -13.40 -16.85
C ASP A 344 10.34 -12.94 -15.38
N VAL A 345 9.39 -12.08 -15.00
CA VAL A 345 9.34 -11.55 -13.62
C VAL A 345 8.84 -12.60 -12.64
N ALA A 346 7.89 -13.44 -13.06
CA ALA A 346 7.42 -14.55 -12.25
C ALA A 346 8.55 -15.55 -11.94
N ALA A 347 9.43 -15.82 -12.91
CA ALA A 347 10.63 -16.62 -12.71
C ALA A 347 11.62 -15.94 -11.75
N GLN A 348 11.84 -14.63 -11.90
CA GLN A 348 12.75 -13.87 -11.02
C GLN A 348 12.30 -13.85 -9.55
N VAL A 349 10.99 -13.84 -9.31
CA VAL A 349 10.39 -13.92 -7.97
C VAL A 349 9.99 -15.34 -7.58
N ASN A 350 10.50 -16.36 -8.29
CA ASN A 350 10.31 -17.79 -8.00
C ASN A 350 8.85 -18.23 -7.78
N VAL A 351 7.93 -17.73 -8.62
CA VAL A 351 6.52 -18.13 -8.62
C VAL A 351 6.00 -18.49 -10.00
N SER A 352 4.90 -19.25 -10.05
CA SER A 352 4.24 -19.53 -11.31
C SER A 352 3.63 -18.24 -11.90
N PRO A 353 3.64 -18.06 -13.23
CA PRO A 353 3.03 -16.90 -13.90
C PRO A 353 1.56 -16.67 -13.51
N GLN A 354 0.81 -17.76 -13.34
CA GLN A 354 -0.61 -17.73 -12.99
C GLN A 354 -0.83 -17.24 -11.54
N TYR A 355 0.03 -17.67 -10.62
CA TYR A 355 -0.01 -17.21 -9.22
C TYR A 355 0.45 -15.75 -9.12
N PHE A 356 1.54 -15.39 -9.80
CA PHE A 356 2.04 -14.02 -9.91
C PHE A 356 0.97 -13.04 -10.41
N SER A 357 0.28 -13.37 -11.51
CA SER A 357 -0.76 -12.52 -12.08
C SER A 357 -1.91 -12.26 -11.11
N LYS A 358 -2.38 -13.29 -10.41
CA LYS A 358 -3.42 -13.17 -9.37
C LYS A 358 -2.93 -12.35 -8.18
N LEU A 359 -1.69 -12.56 -7.75
CA LEU A 359 -1.09 -11.90 -6.60
C LEU A 359 -0.89 -10.40 -6.84
N ILE A 360 -0.30 -10.02 -7.98
CA ILE A 360 -0.10 -8.62 -8.36
C ILE A 360 -1.44 -7.90 -8.51
N LYS A 361 -2.44 -8.53 -9.14
CA LYS A 361 -3.78 -7.94 -9.27
C LYS A 361 -4.49 -7.76 -7.93
N LYS A 362 -4.35 -8.73 -7.02
CA LYS A 362 -4.96 -8.66 -5.68
C LYS A 362 -4.33 -7.58 -4.81
N ASN A 363 -3.00 -7.42 -4.85
CA ASN A 363 -2.28 -6.53 -3.95
C ASN A 363 -2.13 -5.11 -4.48
N THR A 364 -1.99 -4.95 -5.80
CA THR A 364 -1.80 -3.62 -6.42
C THR A 364 -3.09 -3.08 -7.05
N GLY A 365 -4.10 -3.93 -7.27
CA GLY A 365 -5.31 -3.60 -8.03
C GLY A 365 -5.10 -3.62 -9.56
N PHE A 366 -3.87 -3.76 -10.04
CA PHE A 366 -3.51 -3.70 -11.46
C PHE A 366 -2.94 -5.03 -11.97
N ASN A 367 -3.08 -5.32 -13.26
CA ASN A 367 -2.31 -6.41 -13.86
C ASN A 367 -0.86 -5.96 -14.14
N PHE A 368 0.03 -6.94 -14.36
CA PHE A 368 1.45 -6.69 -14.58
C PHE A 368 1.76 -5.76 -15.77
N ILE A 369 1.09 -5.97 -16.90
CA ILE A 369 1.29 -5.16 -18.12
C ILE A 369 0.89 -3.70 -17.87
N ASP A 370 -0.20 -3.49 -17.14
CA ASP A 370 -0.67 -2.16 -16.74
C ASP A 370 0.32 -1.48 -15.81
N TRP A 371 0.92 -2.23 -14.87
CA TRP A 371 1.92 -1.71 -13.95
C TRP A 371 3.23 -1.32 -14.64
N LEU A 372 3.76 -2.18 -15.52
CA LEU A 372 4.90 -1.86 -16.37
C LEU A 372 4.61 -0.64 -17.26
N SER A 373 3.43 -0.59 -17.87
CA SER A 373 3.01 0.54 -18.71
C SER A 373 2.95 1.85 -17.91
N MET A 374 2.47 1.80 -16.67
CA MET A 374 2.38 2.96 -15.77
C MET A 374 3.78 3.51 -15.44
N MET A 375 4.71 2.63 -15.10
CA MET A 375 6.10 3.01 -14.84
C MET A 375 6.80 3.57 -16.07
N ARG A 376 6.60 2.99 -17.26
CA ARG A 376 7.15 3.52 -18.52
C ARG A 376 6.60 4.90 -18.84
N VAL A 377 5.30 5.12 -18.63
CA VAL A 377 4.67 6.44 -18.84
C VAL A 377 5.19 7.46 -17.81
N ARG A 378 5.40 7.06 -16.55
CA ARG A 378 6.03 7.89 -15.52
C ARG A 378 7.42 8.36 -15.95
N LYS A 379 8.26 7.43 -16.42
CA LYS A 379 9.60 7.74 -16.96
C LYS A 379 9.55 8.58 -18.22
N ALA A 380 8.53 8.39 -19.07
CA ALA A 380 8.34 9.22 -20.25
C ALA A 380 8.00 10.67 -19.89
N LYS A 381 7.14 10.90 -18.88
CA LYS A 381 6.84 12.25 -18.37
C LYS A 381 8.11 12.96 -17.86
N GLU A 382 8.97 12.24 -17.14
CA GLU A 382 10.27 12.77 -16.67
C GLU A 382 11.14 13.22 -17.85
N LEU A 383 11.30 12.37 -18.87
CA LEU A 383 12.12 12.66 -20.05
C LEU A 383 11.54 13.81 -20.90
N LEU A 384 10.23 13.83 -21.14
CA LEU A 384 9.56 14.88 -21.92
C LEU A 384 9.64 16.27 -21.26
N ASN A 385 9.80 16.33 -19.94
CA ASN A 385 9.90 17.60 -19.20
C ASN A 385 11.34 18.13 -19.09
N ASN A 386 12.34 17.25 -19.15
CA ASN A 386 13.72 17.57 -18.79
C ASN A 386 14.70 17.54 -19.96
N SER A 387 14.23 17.30 -21.19
CA SER A 387 15.13 17.11 -22.33
C SER A 387 14.56 17.69 -23.63
N SER A 388 15.45 18.03 -24.56
CA SER A 388 15.10 18.43 -25.94
C SER A 388 14.77 17.22 -26.83
N LEU A 389 14.37 16.10 -26.24
CA LEU A 389 14.12 14.84 -26.94
C LEU A 389 12.77 14.88 -27.63
N THR A 390 12.73 14.31 -28.83
CA THR A 390 11.50 14.09 -29.56
C THR A 390 10.65 13.00 -28.89
N VAL A 391 9.32 13.05 -29.11
CA VAL A 391 8.39 12.00 -28.64
C VAL A 391 8.82 10.61 -29.11
N LYS A 392 9.43 10.52 -30.29
CA LYS A 392 9.95 9.28 -30.86
C LYS A 392 11.16 8.76 -30.10
N GLU A 393 12.09 9.63 -29.70
CA GLU A 393 13.25 9.24 -28.88
C GLU A 393 12.81 8.80 -27.49
N VAL A 394 11.90 9.54 -26.85
CA VAL A 394 11.35 9.16 -25.55
C VAL A 394 10.65 7.81 -25.61
N CYS A 395 9.86 7.55 -26.66
CA CYS A 395 9.20 6.26 -26.88
C CYS A 395 10.19 5.10 -26.77
N TYR A 396 11.32 5.18 -27.48
CA TYR A 396 12.34 4.13 -27.45
C TYR A 396 13.08 4.08 -26.11
N MET A 397 13.39 5.24 -25.52
CA MET A 397 14.09 5.31 -24.23
C MET A 397 13.30 4.73 -23.07
N VAL A 398 11.97 4.68 -23.15
CA VAL A 398 11.13 4.06 -22.13
C VAL A 398 10.68 2.63 -22.47
N GLY A 399 11.26 2.01 -23.50
CA GLY A 399 11.03 0.60 -23.83
C GLY A 399 9.83 0.33 -24.73
N TYR A 400 9.29 1.33 -25.45
CA TYR A 400 8.28 1.10 -26.49
C TYR A 400 8.92 1.10 -27.89
N LYS A 401 8.52 0.14 -28.73
CA LYS A 401 9.01 0.00 -30.10
C LYS A 401 8.19 0.77 -31.15
N ASP A 402 6.96 1.14 -30.81
CA ASP A 402 6.04 1.83 -31.71
C ASP A 402 5.58 3.17 -31.10
N PRO A 403 6.02 4.32 -31.67
CA PRO A 403 5.60 5.65 -31.26
C PRO A 403 4.09 5.91 -31.31
N ASN A 404 3.36 5.26 -32.22
CA ASN A 404 1.90 5.40 -32.32
C ASN A 404 1.21 4.67 -31.18
N TYR A 405 1.67 3.45 -30.89
CA TYR A 405 1.20 2.67 -29.73
C TYR A 405 1.52 3.40 -28.42
N PHE A 406 2.75 3.88 -28.25
CA PHE A 406 3.16 4.69 -27.10
C PHE A 406 2.26 5.91 -26.94
N SER A 407 2.00 6.66 -28.01
CA SER A 407 1.16 7.86 -27.95
C SER A 407 -0.28 7.56 -27.53
N ARG A 408 -0.84 6.41 -27.96
CA ARG A 408 -2.17 5.94 -27.52
C ARG A 408 -2.18 5.55 -26.05
N ILE A 409 -1.16 4.82 -25.58
CA ILE A 409 -1.04 4.43 -24.17
C ILE A 409 -0.82 5.65 -23.27
N PHE A 410 0.06 6.57 -23.67
CA PHE A 410 0.32 7.81 -22.97
C PHE A 410 -0.94 8.66 -22.87
N LYS A 411 -1.66 8.87 -23.98
CA LYS A 411 -2.94 9.62 -23.97
C LYS A 411 -3.99 8.95 -23.08
N LYS A 412 -4.12 7.63 -23.14
CA LYS A 412 -5.06 6.88 -22.30
C LYS A 412 -4.76 7.05 -20.80
N ARG A 413 -3.47 7.14 -20.43
CA ARG A 413 -3.02 7.21 -19.03
C ARG A 413 -2.94 8.64 -18.49
N VAL A 414 -2.54 9.59 -19.33
CA VAL A 414 -2.25 10.99 -18.94
C VAL A 414 -3.40 11.92 -19.32
N GLY A 415 -4.30 11.51 -20.22
CA GLY A 415 -5.42 12.30 -20.72
C GLY A 415 -5.10 13.14 -21.96
N ILE A 416 -3.82 13.45 -22.20
CA ILE A 416 -3.32 14.23 -23.35
C ILE A 416 -2.18 13.50 -24.07
N THR A 417 -1.94 13.85 -25.34
CA THR A 417 -0.86 13.24 -26.13
C THR A 417 0.53 13.67 -25.64
N PRO A 418 1.58 12.89 -25.90
CA PRO A 418 2.96 13.30 -25.56
C PRO A 418 3.37 14.65 -26.16
N SER A 419 2.94 14.95 -27.39
CA SER A 419 3.23 16.23 -28.06
C SER A 419 2.52 17.41 -27.40
N GLU A 420 1.26 17.23 -27.00
CA GLU A 420 0.51 18.23 -26.21
C GLU A 420 1.15 18.44 -24.83
N TYR A 421 1.62 17.35 -24.22
CA TYR A 421 2.32 17.39 -22.93
C TYR A 421 3.61 18.23 -22.98
N ILE A 422 4.45 18.06 -24.03
CA ILE A 422 5.64 18.91 -24.24
C ILE A 422 5.24 20.38 -24.43
N LYS A 423 4.24 20.67 -25.27
CA LYS A 423 3.83 22.04 -25.57
C LYS A 423 3.34 22.77 -24.32
N ASN A 424 2.61 22.07 -23.45
CA ASN A 424 2.15 22.62 -22.18
C ASN A 424 3.32 22.88 -21.21
N SER A 425 4.32 21.99 -21.16
CA SER A 425 5.50 22.17 -20.30
C SER A 425 6.44 23.29 -20.78
N THR A 426 6.53 23.54 -22.10
CA THR A 426 7.30 24.68 -22.66
C THR A 426 6.62 26.02 -22.43
N SER A 427 5.29 26.07 -22.50
CA SER A 427 4.49 27.28 -22.25
C SER A 427 4.60 27.80 -20.82
N LEU A 428 4.93 26.91 -19.87
CA LEU A 428 5.17 27.22 -18.46
C LEU A 428 6.60 27.72 -18.20
N LYS A 429 7.59 27.28 -18.99
CA LYS A 429 9.00 27.71 -18.86
C LYS A 429 9.31 29.07 -19.50
N SER A 430 8.50 29.55 -20.45
CA SER A 430 8.71 30.85 -21.12
C SER A 430 8.03 32.03 -20.43
N LYS A 431 7.35 31.81 -19.29
CA LYS A 431 6.66 32.83 -18.48
C LYS A 431 7.30 33.04 -17.10
N GLY A 432 8.47 32.45 -16.86
CA GLY A 432 9.27 32.59 -15.64
C GLY A 432 10.44 33.53 -15.84
#